data_AF-A0A0G0B404-F1
#
_entry.id   AF-A0A0G0B404-F1
#
_cell.length_a   1.000
_cell.length_b   1.000
_cell.length_c   1.000
_cell.angle_alpha   90.00
_cell.angle_beta   90.00
_cell.angle_gamma   90.00
#
_symmetry.space_group_name_H-M   'P 1'
#
loop_
_entity.id
_entity.type
_entity.pdbx_description
1 polymer ?
#
loop_
_entity_poly.entity_id
_entity_poly.type
_entity_poly.pdbx_seq_one_letter_code
_entity_poly.pdbx_strand_id
1 'polypeptide(L)'
;MVESKEWPYNLITDEKYIEILNERSQQISTELPELFNRAHYSSCRALVMDTYGDDCILDMKLSPVRIMNGIHEAEPVLIAYCQWCGYIQTLYWSINTKEIFFKPEEVEYIYKMVKDDDFYFQTGIWD
;
A
#
# COMPACT_ATOMS: atom_id res chain seq x y z
N MET A 1 10.09 -27.73 12.48
CA MET A 1 9.83 -27.53 11.03
C MET A 1 9.29 -26.12 10.93
N VAL A 2 10.00 -25.23 10.25
CA VAL A 2 9.46 -23.89 9.96
C VAL A 2 8.59 -24.09 8.73
N GLU A 3 7.27 -23.99 8.89
CA GLU A 3 6.35 -23.96 7.75
C GLU A 3 6.84 -22.87 6.80
N SER A 4 7.05 -23.22 5.53
CA SER A 4 7.38 -22.25 4.50
C SER A 4 6.17 -21.33 4.34
N LYS A 5 6.25 -20.14 4.94
CA LYS A 5 5.32 -19.05 4.66
C LYS A 5 5.42 -18.76 3.17
N GLU A 6 4.34 -19.02 2.44
CA GLU A 6 4.30 -19.01 0.98
C GLU A 6 4.76 -17.66 0.40
N TRP A 7 5.50 -17.73 -0.71
CA TRP A 7 6.05 -16.60 -1.48
C TRP A 7 4.93 -15.68 -2.01
N PRO A 8 5.19 -14.37 -2.24
CA PRO A 8 4.13 -13.38 -2.29
C PRO A 8 3.23 -13.52 -3.53
N TYR A 9 1.94 -13.55 -3.24
CA TYR A 9 0.82 -13.42 -4.14
C TYR A 9 1.03 -12.30 -5.18
N ASN A 10 0.81 -12.61 -6.46
CA ASN A 10 0.78 -11.59 -7.51
C ASN A 10 -0.51 -10.77 -7.35
N LEU A 11 -0.36 -9.55 -6.82
CA LEU A 11 -1.46 -8.65 -6.42
C LEU A 11 -2.51 -8.41 -7.51
N ILE A 12 -2.11 -8.54 -8.78
CA ILE A 12 -2.94 -8.19 -9.95
C ILE A 12 -3.90 -9.33 -10.33
N THR A 13 -3.60 -10.58 -9.96
CA THR A 13 -4.37 -11.75 -10.40
C THR A 13 -5.03 -12.52 -9.27
N ASP A 14 -4.84 -12.11 -8.01
CA ASP A 14 -5.44 -12.77 -6.85
C ASP A 14 -6.72 -12.04 -6.40
N GLU A 15 -7.87 -12.70 -6.61
CA GLU A 15 -9.18 -12.16 -6.23
C GLU A 15 -9.30 -11.87 -4.72
N LYS A 16 -8.72 -12.72 -3.86
CA LYS A 16 -8.74 -12.50 -2.41
C LYS A 16 -7.94 -11.26 -2.03
N TYR A 17 -6.81 -11.05 -2.70
CA TYR A 17 -6.01 -9.85 -2.47
C TYR A 17 -6.75 -8.58 -2.91
N ILE A 18 -7.46 -8.63 -4.03
CA ILE A 18 -8.28 -7.50 -4.51
C ILE A 18 -9.39 -7.17 -3.52
N GLU A 19 -10.05 -8.18 -2.94
CA GLU A 19 -11.05 -7.98 -1.88
C GLU A 19 -10.45 -7.29 -0.65
N ILE A 20 -9.33 -7.80 -0.14
CA ILE A 20 -8.60 -7.22 0.99
C ILE A 20 -8.18 -5.77 0.68
N LEU A 21 -7.61 -5.53 -0.50
CA LEU A 21 -7.20 -4.18 -0.94
C LEU A 21 -8.39 -3.22 -0.96
N ASN A 22 -9.54 -3.64 -1.47
CA ASN A 22 -10.76 -2.82 -1.52
C ASN A 22 -11.27 -2.49 -0.11
N GLU A 23 -11.41 -3.51 0.74
CA GLU A 23 -11.90 -3.35 2.11
C GLU A 23 -11.01 -2.40 2.91
N ARG A 24 -9.70 -2.63 2.86
CA ARG A 24 -8.70 -1.83 3.57
C ARG A 24 -8.63 -0.41 3.06
N SER A 25 -8.71 -0.22 1.74
CA SER A 25 -8.76 1.11 1.15
C SER A 25 -10.01 1.87 1.57
N GLN A 26 -11.15 1.20 1.66
CA GLN A 26 -12.38 1.83 2.15
C GLN A 26 -12.23 2.25 3.61
N GLN A 27 -11.68 1.38 4.47
CA GLN A 27 -11.40 1.70 5.88
C GLN A 27 -10.47 2.91 5.99
N ILE A 28 -9.33 2.93 5.29
CA ILE A 28 -8.41 4.08 5.33
C ILE A 28 -9.07 5.35 4.81
N SER A 29 -9.81 5.29 3.69
CA SER A 29 -10.48 6.49 3.14
C SER A 29 -11.55 7.06 4.08
N THR A 30 -12.11 6.24 4.97
CA THR A 30 -13.17 6.63 5.93
C THR A 30 -12.59 7.09 7.26
N GLU A 31 -11.68 6.28 7.83
CA GLU A 31 -11.15 6.47 9.19
C GLU A 31 -9.94 7.42 9.20
N LEU A 32 -9.16 7.44 8.11
CA LEU A 32 -7.95 8.28 7.96
C LEU A 32 -7.98 9.10 6.64
N PRO A 33 -9.01 9.93 6.41
CA PRO A 33 -9.19 10.63 5.13
C PRO A 33 -8.05 11.60 4.81
N GLU A 34 -7.46 12.24 5.82
CA GLU A 34 -6.32 13.14 5.61
C GLU A 34 -5.08 12.39 5.13
N LEU A 35 -4.82 11.20 5.67
CA LEU A 35 -3.72 10.33 5.23
C LEU A 35 -3.95 9.87 3.80
N PHE A 36 -5.18 9.43 3.48
CA PHE A 36 -5.54 9.05 2.13
C PHE A 36 -5.29 10.18 1.13
N ASN A 37 -5.71 11.40 1.45
CA ASN A 37 -5.48 12.58 0.60
C ASN A 37 -3.99 12.90 0.43
N ARG A 38 -3.18 12.79 1.49
CA ARG A 38 -1.72 12.98 1.39
C ARG A 38 -1.08 11.92 0.49
N ALA A 39 -1.47 10.65 0.66
CA ALA A 39 -1.01 9.57 -0.19
C ALA A 39 -1.43 9.75 -1.66
N HIS A 40 -2.65 10.23 -1.91
CA HIS A 40 -3.16 10.52 -3.25
C HIS A 40 -2.33 11.60 -3.93
N TYR A 41 -2.09 12.72 -3.23
CA TYR A 41 -1.28 13.82 -3.76
C TYR A 41 0.17 13.39 -4.04
N SER A 42 0.77 12.64 -3.12
CA SER A 42 2.13 12.13 -3.30
C SER A 42 2.23 11.11 -4.43
N SER A 43 1.19 10.30 -4.64
CA SER A 43 1.09 9.38 -5.78
C SER A 43 0.93 10.13 -7.10
N CYS A 44 0.09 11.15 -7.15
CA CYS A 44 -0.03 12.02 -8.33
C CYS A 44 1.33 12.61 -8.72
N ARG A 45 2.11 13.10 -7.74
CA ARG A 45 3.45 13.65 -7.99
C ARG A 45 4.46 12.59 -8.43
N ALA A 46 4.47 11.42 -7.82
CA ALA A 46 5.38 10.33 -8.17
C ALA A 46 5.12 9.79 -9.58
N LEU A 47 3.85 9.75 -9.99
CA LEU A 47 3.43 9.33 -11.33
C LEU A 47 3.49 10.46 -12.36
N VAL A 48 3.87 11.67 -11.93
CA VAL A 48 3.95 12.87 -12.78
C VAL A 48 2.60 13.14 -13.47
N MET A 49 1.50 12.96 -12.73
CA MET A 49 0.12 13.11 -13.22
C MET A 49 -0.16 14.50 -13.81
N ASP A 50 0.57 15.53 -13.37
CA ASP A 50 0.51 16.89 -13.88
C ASP A 50 0.96 17.03 -15.34
N THR A 51 1.68 16.03 -15.88
CA THR A 51 2.02 15.95 -17.31
C THR A 51 0.93 15.32 -18.16
N TYR A 52 -0.07 14.70 -17.54
CA TYR A 52 -1.24 14.15 -18.21
C TYR A 52 -2.33 15.22 -18.17
N GLY A 53 -3.04 15.42 -19.29
CA GLY A 53 -4.05 16.47 -19.40
C GLY A 53 -5.18 16.32 -18.37
N ASP A 54 -5.97 17.38 -18.21
CA ASP A 54 -7.00 17.53 -17.16
C ASP A 54 -8.04 16.39 -17.10
N ASP A 55 -8.17 15.59 -18.16
CA ASP A 55 -9.08 14.44 -18.23
C ASP A 55 -8.53 13.18 -17.53
N CYS A 56 -7.27 13.19 -17.10
CA CYS A 56 -6.63 12.03 -16.49
C CYS A 56 -6.77 12.05 -14.96
N ILE A 57 -7.80 11.35 -14.47
CA ILE A 57 -8.05 11.22 -13.03
C ILE A 57 -7.34 9.95 -12.51
N LEU A 58 -6.62 10.11 -11.40
CA LEU A 58 -6.04 8.98 -10.67
C LEU A 58 -7.09 8.33 -9.77
N ASP A 59 -7.50 7.11 -10.12
CA ASP A 59 -8.17 6.19 -9.19
C ASP A 59 -7.11 5.48 -8.35
N MET A 60 -7.24 5.56 -7.03
CA MET A 60 -6.24 5.04 -6.09
C MET A 60 -6.91 4.22 -5.00
N LYS A 61 -6.39 3.02 -4.77
CA LYS A 61 -6.68 2.22 -3.59
C LYS A 61 -5.44 2.17 -2.70
N LEU A 62 -5.63 2.36 -1.39
CA LEU A 62 -4.53 2.46 -0.43
C LEU A 62 -4.70 1.40 0.65
N SER A 63 -3.78 0.44 0.71
CA SER A 63 -3.86 -0.64 1.70
C SER A 63 -2.54 -0.80 2.45
N PRO A 64 -2.58 -0.91 3.79
CA PRO A 64 -1.41 -1.30 4.55
C PRO A 64 -1.14 -2.79 4.36
N VAL A 65 0.14 -3.15 4.39
CA VAL A 65 0.61 -4.54 4.38
C VAL A 65 1.77 -4.73 5.33
N ARG A 66 1.87 -5.92 5.93
CA ARG A 66 3.09 -6.35 6.63
C ARG A 66 4.22 -6.58 5.64
N ILE A 67 5.44 -6.25 6.04
CA ILE A 67 6.65 -6.57 5.26
C ILE A 67 7.55 -7.52 6.05
N MET A 68 8.17 -8.46 5.33
CA MET A 68 9.34 -9.20 5.81
C MET A 68 10.59 -8.78 5.04
N ASN A 69 11.67 -8.49 5.76
CA ASN A 69 13.01 -8.32 5.24
C ASN A 69 13.86 -9.55 5.64
N GLY A 70 13.92 -10.54 4.74
CA GLY A 70 14.47 -11.86 5.07
C GLY A 70 13.63 -12.54 6.15
N ILE A 71 14.24 -12.84 7.30
CA ILE A 71 13.56 -13.45 8.46
C ILE A 71 13.05 -12.43 9.49
N HIS A 72 13.28 -11.14 9.25
CA HIS A 72 12.88 -10.09 10.19
C HIS A 72 11.62 -9.37 9.71
N GLU A 73 10.67 -9.19 10.62
CA GLU A 73 9.53 -8.32 10.39
C GLU A 73 10.00 -6.88 10.31
N ALA A 74 9.56 -6.17 9.28
CA ALA A 74 9.82 -4.76 9.08
C ALA A 74 8.55 -3.95 9.36
N GLU A 75 8.71 -2.63 9.42
CA GLU A 75 7.57 -1.74 9.57
C GLU A 75 6.60 -1.90 8.38
N PRO A 76 5.27 -1.88 8.61
CA PRO A 76 4.30 -1.92 7.55
C PRO A 76 4.50 -0.81 6.53
N VAL A 77 4.05 -1.05 5.30
CA VAL A 77 4.00 -0.02 4.26
C VAL A 77 2.58 0.15 3.77
N LEU A 78 2.30 1.32 3.20
CA LEU A 78 1.10 1.53 2.40
C LEU A 78 1.38 1.21 0.95
N ILE A 79 0.64 0.26 0.40
CA ILE A 79 0.55 0.00 -1.03
C ILE A 79 -0.51 0.93 -1.61
N ALA A 80 -0.11 1.78 -2.56
CA ALA A 80 -1.02 2.54 -3.40
C ALA A 80 -1.15 1.83 -4.75
N TYR A 81 -2.31 1.24 -5.00
CA TYR A 81 -2.68 0.71 -6.30
C TYR A 81 -3.32 1.84 -7.12
N CYS A 82 -2.63 2.27 -8.15
CA CYS A 82 -2.93 3.46 -8.93
C CYS A 82 -3.38 3.08 -10.34
N GLN A 83 -4.50 3.64 -10.79
CA GLN A 83 -5.03 3.48 -12.14
C GLN A 83 -5.39 4.83 -12.73
N TRP A 84 -4.88 5.13 -13.93
CA TRP A 84 -5.17 6.37 -14.65
C TRP A 84 -5.00 6.14 -16.16
N CYS A 85 -5.87 6.71 -17.00
CA CYS A 85 -5.72 6.66 -18.46
C CYS A 85 -5.40 5.26 -19.06
N GLY A 86 -5.89 4.17 -18.43
CA GLY A 86 -5.62 2.79 -18.83
C GLY A 86 -4.28 2.20 -18.35
N TYR A 87 -3.44 2.99 -17.68
CA TYR A 87 -2.23 2.56 -16.98
C TYR A 87 -2.56 2.08 -15.58
N ILE A 88 -1.79 1.10 -15.12
CA ILE A 88 -1.85 0.56 -13.77
C ILE A 88 -0.42 0.56 -13.22
N GLN A 89 -0.24 1.10 -12.02
CA GLN A 89 1.03 1.05 -11.31
C GLN A 89 0.80 0.87 -9.82
N THR A 90 1.73 0.19 -9.15
CA THR A 90 1.74 0.06 -7.70
C THR A 90 2.89 0.87 -7.14
N LEU A 91 2.59 1.75 -6.17
CA LEU A 91 3.57 2.50 -5.39
C LEU A 91 3.60 1.98 -3.95
N TYR A 92 4.75 2.14 -3.32
CA TYR A 92 4.99 1.71 -1.95
C TYR A 92 5.43 2.90 -1.13
N TRP A 93 4.71 3.19 -0.06
CA TRP A 93 5.01 4.27 0.87
C TRP A 93 5.39 3.69 2.22
N SER A 94 6.67 3.83 2.59
CA SER A 94 7.11 3.50 3.94
C SER A 94 6.51 4.50 4.92
N ILE A 95 6.22 4.07 6.15
CA ILE A 95 5.82 5.01 7.20
C ILE A 95 6.90 6.07 7.50
N ASN A 96 8.14 5.85 7.06
CA ASN A 96 9.25 6.80 7.15
C ASN A 96 9.48 7.64 5.89
N THR A 97 8.66 7.45 4.85
CA THR A 97 8.70 8.24 3.61
C THR A 97 8.46 9.71 3.94
N LYS A 98 9.27 10.62 3.36
CA LYS A 98 9.15 12.07 3.62
C LYS A 98 7.99 12.70 2.86
N GLU A 99 7.57 12.05 1.78
CA GLU A 99 6.53 12.45 0.86
C GLU A 99 5.13 12.31 1.48
N ILE A 100 4.95 11.41 2.44
CA ILE A 100 3.71 11.29 3.20
C ILE A 100 4.08 11.50 4.65
N PHE A 101 3.76 12.68 5.19
CA PHE A 101 3.92 12.89 6.63
C PHE A 101 2.88 12.04 7.37
N PHE A 102 3.35 11.03 8.10
CA PHE A 102 2.53 10.18 8.96
C PHE A 102 2.50 10.75 10.38
N LYS A 103 1.31 10.88 10.95
CA LYS A 103 1.13 11.22 12.37
C LYS A 103 1.28 9.93 13.21
N PRO A 104 1.75 10.02 14.47
CA PRO A 104 1.94 8.84 15.32
C PRO A 104 0.70 7.94 15.44
N GLU A 105 -0.49 8.53 15.56
CA GLU A 105 -1.76 7.82 15.65
C GLU A 105 -2.13 7.06 14.36
N GLU A 106 -1.75 7.60 13.20
CA GLU A 106 -1.96 6.96 11.90
C GLU A 106 -1.04 5.75 11.75
N VAL A 107 0.20 5.89 12.19
CA VAL A 107 1.16 4.77 12.24
C VAL A 107 0.62 3.67 13.14
N GLU A 108 0.18 3.99 14.35
CA GLU A 108 -0.40 3.01 15.28
C GLU A 108 -1.64 2.31 14.70
N TYR A 109 -2.51 3.06 14.02
CA TYR A 109 -3.68 2.52 13.34
C TYR A 109 -3.28 1.51 12.25
N ILE A 110 -2.34 1.89 11.39
CA ILE A 110 -1.80 1.03 10.33
C ILE A 110 -1.24 -0.27 10.92
N TYR A 111 -0.43 -0.18 11.98
CA TYR A 111 0.10 -1.36 12.68
C TYR A 111 -1.01 -2.28 13.20
N LYS A 112 -2.03 -1.71 13.85
CA LYS A 112 -3.17 -2.48 14.39
C LYS A 112 -4.00 -3.17 13.30
N MET A 113 -4.04 -2.58 12.11
CA MET A 113 -4.82 -3.10 10.98
C MET A 113 -4.19 -4.33 10.33
N VAL A 114 -2.85 -4.47 10.42
CA VAL A 114 -2.12 -5.55 9.76
C VAL A 114 -1.42 -6.51 10.72
N LYS A 115 -1.38 -6.24 12.03
CA LYS A 115 -0.65 -7.07 13.02
C LYS A 115 -1.02 -8.56 13.02
N ASP A 116 -2.28 -8.86 12.73
CA ASP A 116 -2.83 -10.22 12.76
C ASP A 116 -2.91 -10.84 11.36
N ASP A 117 -2.33 -10.20 10.33
CA ASP A 117 -2.33 -10.76 8.98
C ASP A 117 -1.47 -12.02 8.92
N ASP A 118 -2.02 -13.07 8.33
CA ASP A 118 -1.32 -14.34 8.13
C ASP A 118 -0.35 -14.30 6.92
N PHE A 119 -0.30 -13.19 6.19
CA PHE A 119 0.51 -13.00 4.99
C PHE A 119 1.48 -11.82 5.13
N TYR A 120 2.52 -11.85 4.31
CA TYR A 120 3.56 -10.81 4.27
C TYR A 120 3.87 -10.44 2.84
N PHE A 121 4.13 -9.15 2.61
CA PHE A 121 4.71 -8.67 1.37
C PHE A 121 6.23 -8.79 1.46
N GLN A 122 6.84 -9.57 0.56
CA GLN A 122 8.28 -9.77 0.56
C GLN A 122 8.94 -8.73 -0.35
N THR A 123 9.65 -7.78 0.24
CA THR A 123 10.46 -6.81 -0.49
C THR A 123 11.92 -7.26 -0.51
N GLY A 124 12.29 -7.99 -1.56
CA GLY A 124 13.66 -8.47 -1.77
C GLY A 124 13.73 -9.97 -2.00
N ILE A 125 14.48 -10.36 -3.02
CA ILE A 125 14.94 -11.73 -3.24
C ILE A 125 16.31 -11.81 -2.60
N TRP A 126 16.54 -12.81 -1.77
CA TRP A 126 17.90 -13.26 -1.49
C TRP A 126 17.97 -14.77 -1.71
N ASP A 127 18.90 -15.15 -2.57
CA ASP A 127 19.51 -16.48 -2.65
C ASP A 127 20.18 -16.87 -1.33
#